data_AF-A0A659U7R6-F1
#
_entry.id   AF-A0A659U7R6-F1
#
_cell.length_a   1.000
_cell.length_b   1.000
_cell.length_c   1.000
_cell.angle_alpha   90.00
_cell.angle_beta   90.00
_cell.angle_gamma   90.00
#
_symmetry.space_group_name_H-M   'P 1'
#
loop_
_entity.id
_entity.type
_entity.pdbx_description
1 polymer ?
#
loop_
_entity_poly.entity_id
_entity_poly.type
_entity_poly.pdbx_seq_one_letter_code
_entity_poly.pdbx_strand_id
1 'polypeptide(L)'
;FAGPDTVTVEESTLHFKKALIATGAHPAFPAIPGLVEAGYLSNETMFNLTQCPPRLLVIGGGPLGCETAQAFCMLGAKVILAQSDPMFLPGEERDA
;
A
#
# COMPACT_ATOMS: atom_id res chain seq x y z
N PHE A 1 17.47 -12.76 -10.71
CA PHE A 1 18.62 -12.85 -11.62
C PHE A 1 19.55 -13.94 -11.12
N ALA A 2 19.97 -14.83 -11.99
CA ALA A 2 20.91 -15.91 -11.66
C ALA A 2 22.35 -15.59 -12.10
N GLY A 3 22.53 -14.52 -12.88
CA GLY A 3 23.81 -14.05 -13.38
C GLY A 3 23.66 -12.71 -14.10
N PRO A 4 24.74 -12.18 -14.70
CA PRO A 4 24.75 -10.89 -15.39
C PRO A 4 23.85 -10.88 -16.64
N ASP A 5 23.61 -12.03 -17.26
CA ASP A 5 22.86 -12.22 -18.50
C ASP A 5 21.84 -13.36 -18.41
N THR A 6 21.51 -13.81 -17.18
CA THR A 6 20.60 -14.93 -16.94
C THR A 6 19.56 -14.66 -15.86
N VAL A 7 18.34 -15.14 -16.09
CA VAL A 7 17.24 -15.14 -15.12
C VAL A 7 16.61 -16.53 -15.06
N THR A 8 16.29 -16.97 -13.85
CA THR A 8 15.52 -18.19 -13.63
C THR A 8 14.05 -17.84 -13.52
N VAL A 9 13.21 -18.52 -14.29
CA VAL A 9 11.75 -18.44 -14.26
C VAL A 9 11.24 -19.84 -13.97
N GLU A 10 10.70 -20.03 -12.77
CA GLU A 10 10.38 -21.37 -12.23
C GLU A 10 11.61 -22.29 -12.32
N GLU A 11 11.54 -23.39 -13.09
CA GLU A 11 12.65 -24.33 -13.30
C GLU A 11 13.50 -24.00 -14.55
N SER A 12 13.08 -23.01 -15.37
CA SER A 12 13.75 -22.68 -16.62
C SER A 12 14.78 -21.56 -16.44
N THR A 13 15.95 -21.71 -17.07
CA THR A 13 16.96 -20.65 -17.16
C THR A 13 16.88 -19.97 -18.52
N LEU A 14 16.69 -18.65 -18.51
CA LEU A 14 16.59 -17.81 -19.69
C LEU A 14 17.81 -16.88 -19.78
N HIS A 15 18.40 -16.79 -20.98
CA HIS A 15 19.49 -15.87 -21.28
C HIS A 15 18.96 -14.58 -21.93
N PHE A 16 19.56 -13.43 -21.63
CA PHE A 16 19.18 -12.14 -22.20
C PHE A 16 20.40 -11.29 -22.59
N LYS A 17 20.25 -10.42 -23.60
CA LYS A 17 21.26 -9.39 -23.93
C LYS A 17 21.05 -8.09 -23.15
N LYS A 18 19.81 -7.79 -22.80
CA LYS A 18 19.38 -6.64 -22.00
C LYS A 18 18.18 -7.06 -21.15
N ALA A 19 18.05 -6.49 -19.96
CA ALA A 19 16.91 -6.70 -19.08
C ALA A 19 16.30 -5.36 -18.66
N LEU A 20 14.96 -5.33 -18.54
CA LEU A 20 14.21 -4.24 -17.94
C LEU A 20 13.55 -4.79 -16.67
N ILE A 21 13.78 -4.11 -15.53
CA ILE A 21 13.09 -4.43 -14.28
C ILE A 21 11.82 -3.59 -14.23
N ALA A 22 10.68 -4.26 -14.39
CA ALA A 22 9.35 -3.63 -14.43
C ALA A 22 8.34 -4.43 -13.58
N THR A 23 8.74 -4.89 -12.40
CA THR A 23 7.93 -5.75 -11.51
C THR A 23 6.84 -5.00 -10.74
N GLY A 24 6.70 -3.70 -10.94
CA GLY A 24 5.79 -2.86 -10.17
C GLY A 24 6.25 -2.67 -8.72
N ALA A 25 5.29 -2.29 -7.86
CA ALA A 25 5.50 -2.09 -6.43
C ALA A 25 4.54 -3.00 -5.64
N HIS A 26 4.92 -3.30 -4.40
CA HIS A 26 4.07 -4.03 -3.45
C HIS A 26 3.79 -3.17 -2.22
N PRO A 27 2.64 -3.35 -1.55
CA PRO A 27 2.35 -2.66 -0.30
C PRO A 27 3.43 -2.94 0.74
N ALA A 28 3.94 -1.88 1.37
CA ALA A 28 4.82 -2.01 2.53
C ALA A 28 3.96 -1.97 3.79
N PHE A 29 3.96 -3.07 4.56
CA PHE A 29 3.22 -3.14 5.80
C PHE A 29 4.07 -2.63 6.97
N PRO A 30 3.52 -1.78 7.86
CA PRO A 30 4.27 -1.27 8.99
C PRO A 30 4.55 -2.40 10.00
N ALA A 31 5.75 -2.41 10.58
CA ALA A 31 6.15 -3.38 11.60
C ALA A 31 5.52 -3.05 12.96
N ILE A 32 4.19 -3.16 13.05
CA ILE A 32 3.42 -2.93 14.28
C ILE A 32 3.18 -4.30 14.95
N PRO A 33 3.67 -4.51 16.18
CA PRO A 33 3.43 -5.77 16.90
C PRO A 33 1.93 -6.07 17.02
N GLY A 34 1.52 -7.29 16.66
CA GLY A 34 0.12 -7.72 16.73
C GLY A 34 -0.75 -7.34 15.53
N LEU A 35 -0.25 -6.58 14.55
CA LEU A 35 -1.07 -6.10 13.41
C LEU A 35 -1.53 -7.24 12.51
N VAL A 36 -0.66 -8.20 12.22
CA VAL A 36 -0.99 -9.35 11.36
C VAL A 36 -2.03 -10.23 12.03
N GLU A 37 -1.86 -10.47 13.33
CA GLU A 37 -2.75 -11.30 14.15
C GLU A 37 -4.12 -10.66 14.35
N ALA A 38 -4.17 -9.33 14.46
CA ALA A 38 -5.43 -8.57 14.55
C ALA A 38 -6.23 -8.58 13.24
N GLY A 39 -5.57 -8.82 12.11
CA GLY A 39 -6.12 -8.65 10.78
C GLY A 39 -6.23 -7.18 10.38
N TYR A 40 -6.04 -6.90 9.09
CA TYR A 40 -6.13 -5.55 8.55
C TYR A 40 -6.62 -5.57 7.10
N LEU A 41 -7.07 -4.41 6.64
CA LEU A 41 -7.38 -4.17 5.23
C LEU A 41 -6.17 -3.56 4.54
N SER A 42 -5.90 -4.02 3.33
CA SER A 42 -4.92 -3.46 2.40
C SER A 42 -5.64 -2.77 1.24
N ASN A 43 -4.89 -2.04 0.41
CA ASN A 43 -5.38 -1.53 -0.87
C ASN A 43 -5.92 -2.63 -1.79
N GLU A 44 -5.52 -3.88 -1.61
CA GLU A 44 -6.02 -5.03 -2.38
C GLU A 44 -7.34 -5.59 -1.82
N THR A 45 -7.61 -5.42 -0.52
CA THR A 45 -8.74 -6.09 0.16
C THR A 45 -9.86 -5.14 0.56
N MET A 46 -9.58 -3.84 0.75
CA MET A 46 -10.60 -2.87 1.19
C MET A 46 -11.79 -2.76 0.22
N PHE A 47 -11.56 -2.95 -1.08
CA PHE A 47 -12.60 -2.86 -2.10
C PHE A 47 -13.55 -4.08 -2.12
N ASN A 48 -13.21 -5.14 -1.39
CA ASN A 48 -14.07 -6.32 -1.25
C ASN A 48 -15.10 -6.16 -0.12
N LEU A 49 -15.04 -5.06 0.66
CA LEU A 49 -16.04 -4.77 1.67
C LEU A 49 -17.41 -4.56 1.03
N THR A 50 -18.39 -5.37 1.43
CA THR A 50 -19.79 -5.24 0.99
C THR A 50 -20.59 -4.26 1.85
N GLN A 51 -20.04 -3.82 2.97
CA GLN A 51 -20.64 -2.86 3.89
C GLN A 51 -19.57 -1.87 4.36
N CYS A 52 -19.98 -0.61 4.53
CA CYS A 52 -19.11 0.42 5.07
C CYS A 52 -18.88 0.16 6.58
N PRO A 53 -17.63 0.08 7.06
CA PRO A 53 -17.36 -0.12 8.47
C PRO A 53 -17.79 1.12 9.28
N PRO A 54 -18.37 0.96 10.47
CA PRO A 54 -18.79 2.10 11.28
C PRO A 54 -17.61 2.95 11.77
N ARG A 55 -16.42 2.35 11.88
CA ARG A 55 -15.17 3.00 12.29
C ARG A 55 -14.01 2.42 11.49
N LEU A 56 -13.09 3.27 11.05
CA LEU A 56 -11.91 2.87 10.28
C LEU A 56 -10.67 3.63 10.76
N LEU A 57 -9.59 2.90 11.03
CA LEU A 57 -8.26 3.48 11.20
C LEU A 57 -7.48 3.30 9.90
N VAL A 58 -7.03 4.41 9.32
CA VAL A 58 -6.11 4.40 8.17
C VAL A 58 -4.71 4.73 8.70
N ILE A 59 -3.76 3.84 8.43
CA ILE A 59 -2.35 3.99 8.83
C ILE A 59 -1.54 4.33 7.57
N GLY A 60 -0.94 5.51 7.55
CA GLY A 60 -0.21 6.08 6.41
C GLY A 60 -0.95 7.30 5.83
N GLY A 61 -0.29 8.44 5.86
CA GLY A 61 -0.80 9.76 5.49
C GLY A 61 -0.32 10.29 4.14
N GLY A 62 0.10 9.40 3.24
CA GLY A 62 0.37 9.73 1.84
C GLY A 62 -0.92 9.85 1.01
N PRO A 63 -0.82 10.13 -0.30
CA PRO A 63 -1.97 10.36 -1.19
C PRO A 63 -3.06 9.28 -1.07
N LEU A 64 -2.67 8.01 -1.21
CA LEU A 64 -3.60 6.87 -1.12
C LEU A 64 -4.32 6.77 0.23
N GLY A 65 -3.61 7.05 1.34
CA GLY A 65 -4.18 7.03 2.68
C GLY A 65 -5.19 8.15 2.89
N CYS A 66 -4.88 9.36 2.41
CA CYS A 66 -5.78 10.51 2.44
C CYS A 66 -7.04 10.28 1.58
N GLU A 67 -6.88 9.78 0.35
CA GLU A 67 -7.99 9.44 -0.56
C GLU A 67 -8.90 8.37 0.05
N THR A 68 -8.30 7.31 0.60
CA THR A 68 -9.05 6.23 1.26
C THR A 68 -9.81 6.75 2.47
N ALA A 69 -9.15 7.54 3.32
CA ALA A 69 -9.76 8.13 4.51
C ALA A 69 -10.95 9.02 4.13
N GLN A 70 -10.77 9.87 3.11
CA GLN A 70 -11.84 10.73 2.60
C GLN A 70 -13.01 9.91 2.05
N ALA A 71 -12.74 8.91 1.22
CA ALA A 71 -13.77 8.06 0.62
C ALA A 71 -14.63 7.38 1.70
N PHE A 72 -14.00 6.76 2.70
CA PHE A 72 -14.74 6.10 3.79
C PHE A 72 -15.47 7.09 4.71
N CYS A 73 -14.92 8.30 4.94
CA CYS A 73 -15.65 9.38 5.59
C CYS A 73 -16.95 9.71 4.85
N MET A 74 -16.90 9.87 3.51
CA MET A 74 -18.10 10.18 2.72
C MET A 74 -19.11 9.02 2.71
N LEU A 75 -18.63 7.78 2.78
CA LEU A 75 -19.47 6.59 2.91
C LEU A 75 -20.05 6.39 4.32
N GLY A 76 -19.76 7.29 5.26
CA GLY A 76 -20.35 7.31 6.61
C GLY A 76 -19.52 6.63 7.70
N ALA A 77 -18.29 6.17 7.41
CA ALA A 77 -17.40 5.65 8.43
C ALA A 77 -16.86 6.79 9.31
N LYS A 78 -16.73 6.55 10.62
CA LYS A 78 -15.92 7.41 11.48
C LYS A 78 -14.44 7.07 11.28
N VAL A 79 -13.73 7.87 10.50
CA VAL A 79 -12.33 7.61 10.16
C VAL A 79 -11.37 8.32 11.10
N ILE A 80 -10.28 7.63 11.45
CA ILE A 80 -9.07 8.20 12.05
C ILE A 80 -7.93 7.96 11.05
N LEU A 81 -7.23 9.01 10.67
CA LEU A 81 -6.04 8.93 9.82
C LEU A 81 -4.80 9.16 10.69
N ALA A 82 -3.89 8.19 10.71
CA ALA A 82 -2.64 8.24 11.48
C ALA A 82 -1.43 8.19 10.55
N GLN A 83 -0.41 8.97 10.86
CA GLN A 83 0.81 9.16 10.08
C GLN A 83 1.97 9.24 11.07
N SER A 84 3.10 8.61 10.74
CA SER A 84 4.33 8.69 11.55
C SER A 84 5.14 9.95 11.28
N ASP A 85 5.01 10.51 10.08
CA ASP A 85 5.67 11.75 9.69
C ASP A 85 5.02 12.98 10.34
N PRO A 86 5.76 14.09 10.50
CA PRO A 86 5.21 15.34 11.06
C PRO A 86 4.05 15.94 10.25
N MET A 87 3.92 15.57 8.97
CA MET A 87 2.91 16.12 8.07
C MET A 87 2.26 15.02 7.22
N PHE A 88 0.98 15.23 6.91
CA PHE A 88 0.30 14.53 5.83
C PHE A 88 0.80 15.01 4.48
N LEU A 89 0.71 14.15 3.47
CA LEU A 89 1.15 14.44 2.10
C LEU A 89 2.58 15.03 2.08
N PRO A 90 3.59 14.30 2.60
CA PRO A 90 4.93 14.86 2.80
C PRO A 90 5.60 15.28 1.47
N GLY A 91 5.22 14.66 0.35
CA GLY A 91 5.74 14.97 -0.99
C GLY A 91 4.98 16.04 -1.77
N GLU A 92 3.86 16.55 -1.25
CA GLU A 92 3.04 17.56 -1.94
C GLU A 92 3.43 18.99 -1.54
N GLU A 93 3.19 19.94 -2.44
CA GLU A 93 3.33 21.37 -2.17
C GLU A 93 2.23 21.86 -1.21
N ARG A 94 2.58 22.78 -0.30
CA ARG A 94 1.75 23.10 0.87
C ARG A 94 0.59 24.04 0.58
N ASP A 95 0.77 24.92 -0.39
CA ASP A 95 -0.15 26.02 -0.70
C ASP A 95 -0.81 25.85 -2.09
N ALA A 96 -0.69 24.65 -2.67
CA ALA A 96 -1.34 24.29 -3.93
C ALA A 96 -2.86 24.01 -3.76
#